data_AF-A0A7C1MBH0-F1
#
_entry.id   AF-A0A7C1MBH0-F1
#
_cell.length_a   1.000
_cell.length_b   1.000
_cell.length_c   1.000
_cell.angle_alpha   90.00
_cell.angle_beta   90.00
_cell.angle_gamma   90.00
#
_symmetry.space_group_name_H-M   'P 1'
#
loop_
_entity.id
_entity.type
_entity.pdbx_description
1 polymer ?
#
loop_
_entity_poly.entity_id
_entity_poly.type
_entity_poly.pdbx_seq_one_letter_code
_entity_poly.pdbx_strand_id
1 'polypeptide(L)'
;MAGDVTVAVVDVVVPAMSSGTVDAIKSGFGTPKACIVIATYNIDGGTTPTAESNASIGFSDFTNNYCITHQDEDASAKVDCDALKSNTTVLNLMDVAANLIRSCTAGTITDGVRLTNNASTEQAFNATVIMFGGADLAVDLRSSAINSSQDGTASITHSGFTDGNDKLIFFIGTDISGEDSASTGINNSFGVCHA
;
A
#
# COMPACT_ATOMS: atom_id res chain seq x y z
N MET A 1 19.86 14.95 21.01
CA MET A 1 20.30 14.40 19.72
C MET A 1 19.03 14.26 18.90
N ALA A 2 19.01 14.74 17.65
CA ALA A 2 17.87 14.56 16.77
C ALA A 2 17.67 13.06 16.53
N GLY A 3 16.42 12.59 16.55
CA GLY A 3 16.12 11.17 16.44
C GLY A 3 16.70 10.57 15.17
N ASP A 4 17.32 9.40 15.29
CA ASP A 4 17.78 8.59 14.17
C ASP A 4 16.56 7.97 13.48
N VAL A 5 15.88 8.78 12.65
CA VAL A 5 14.81 8.38 11.75
C VAL A 5 15.30 8.57 10.32
N THR A 6 15.21 7.52 9.51
CA THR A 6 15.67 7.53 8.12
C THR A 6 14.56 7.10 7.16
N VAL A 7 14.55 7.71 5.98
CA VAL A 7 13.63 7.38 4.90
C VAL A 7 14.42 7.19 3.61
N ALA A 8 14.09 6.15 2.85
CA ALA A 8 14.65 5.89 1.53
C ALA A 8 13.57 5.48 0.56
N VAL A 9 13.76 5.80 -0.71
CA VAL A 9 12.85 5.41 -1.80
C VAL A 9 13.65 4.59 -2.81
N VAL A 10 13.10 3.46 -3.24
CA VAL A 10 13.70 2.58 -4.24
C VAL A 10 12.62 2.14 -5.22
N ASP A 11 12.90 2.30 -6.51
CA ASP A 11 12.08 1.77 -7.57
C ASP A 11 12.63 0.40 -8.01
N VAL A 12 11.75 -0.59 -8.13
CA VAL A 12 12.08 -1.92 -8.62
C VAL A 12 11.10 -2.36 -9.70
N VAL A 13 11.62 -3.08 -10.68
CA VAL A 13 10.79 -3.86 -11.59
C VAL A 13 10.60 -5.23 -10.98
N VAL A 14 9.36 -5.59 -10.70
CA VAL A 14 9.02 -6.95 -10.31
C VAL A 14 8.82 -7.77 -11.60
N PRO A 15 9.65 -8.77 -11.89
CA PRO A 15 9.62 -9.47 -13.16
C PRO A 15 8.38 -10.36 -13.27
N ALA A 16 8.05 -10.73 -14.51
CA ALA A 16 7.03 -11.73 -14.80
C ALA A 16 7.45 -13.08 -14.22
N MET A 17 6.89 -13.46 -13.07
CA MET A 17 7.18 -14.71 -12.37
C MET A 17 5.92 -15.26 -11.71
N SER A 18 5.73 -16.58 -11.77
CA SER A 18 4.59 -17.27 -11.14
C SER A 18 4.70 -17.36 -9.61
N SER A 19 5.90 -17.26 -9.05
CA SER A 19 6.16 -17.03 -7.63
C SER A 19 7.62 -16.66 -7.42
N GLY A 20 7.93 -15.88 -6.39
CA GLY A 20 9.29 -15.60 -5.96
C GLY A 20 9.48 -14.19 -5.43
N THR A 21 10.73 -13.74 -5.37
CA THR A 21 11.11 -12.57 -4.56
C THR A 21 11.83 -11.51 -5.37
N VAL A 22 11.60 -10.24 -5.03
CA VAL A 22 12.35 -9.09 -5.52
C VAL A 22 12.76 -8.22 -4.35
N ASP A 23 14.01 -7.79 -4.38
CA ASP A 23 14.62 -7.04 -3.30
C ASP A 23 14.77 -5.57 -3.71
N ALA A 24 14.13 -4.67 -2.97
CA ALA A 24 14.31 -3.23 -3.05
C ALA A 24 15.39 -2.81 -2.03
N ILE A 25 16.61 -2.55 -2.51
CA ILE A 25 17.79 -2.34 -1.67
C ILE A 25 18.29 -0.90 -1.77
N LYS A 26 18.54 -0.27 -0.62
CA LYS A 26 19.30 0.97 -0.48
C LYS A 26 20.49 0.71 0.43
N SER A 27 21.67 0.53 -0.16
CA SER A 27 22.90 0.23 0.59
C SER A 27 23.17 1.24 1.72
N GLY A 28 23.48 0.73 2.91
CA GLY A 28 23.73 1.52 4.11
C GLY A 28 22.48 2.03 4.83
N PHE A 29 21.27 1.66 4.39
CA PHE A 29 20.02 2.04 5.05
C PHE A 29 19.82 1.32 6.40
N GLY A 30 20.39 0.13 6.56
CA GLY A 30 20.08 -0.77 7.67
C GLY A 30 18.77 -1.51 7.46
N THR A 31 18.28 -2.18 8.50
CA THR A 31 17.02 -2.94 8.43
C THR A 31 15.82 -1.98 8.56
N PRO A 32 14.91 -1.93 7.58
CA PRO A 32 13.69 -1.12 7.69
C PRO A 32 12.78 -1.58 8.84
N LYS A 33 11.99 -0.65 9.38
CA LYS A 33 10.94 -0.91 10.39
C LYS A 33 9.52 -0.75 9.82
N ALA A 34 9.35 -0.02 8.73
CA ALA A 34 8.11 -0.01 7.93
C ALA A 34 8.41 0.17 6.45
N CYS A 35 7.41 -0.11 5.60
CA CYS A 35 7.41 0.38 4.24
C CYS A 35 6.02 0.75 3.72
N ILE A 36 6.01 1.65 2.72
CA ILE A 36 4.90 1.86 1.80
C ILE A 36 5.32 1.31 0.45
N VAL A 37 4.44 0.54 -0.18
CA VAL A 37 4.64 0.00 -1.53
C VAL A 37 3.58 0.62 -2.43
N ILE A 38 4.03 1.29 -3.48
CA ILE A 38 3.18 1.79 -4.55
C ILE A 38 3.52 1.00 -5.78
N ALA A 39 2.56 0.27 -6.34
CA ALA A 39 2.75 -0.45 -7.58
C ALA A 39 1.83 0.09 -8.66
N THR A 40 2.38 0.14 -9.86
CA THR A 40 1.64 0.46 -11.07
C THR A 40 1.81 -0.67 -12.05
N TYR A 41 0.71 -1.09 -12.63
CA TYR A 41 0.64 -2.16 -13.60
C TYR A 41 -0.13 -1.67 -14.82
N ASN A 42 0.38 -2.01 -15.99
CA ASN A 42 -0.31 -1.83 -17.25
C ASN A 42 -0.59 -3.23 -17.81
N ILE A 43 -1.84 -3.47 -18.19
CA ILE A 43 -2.31 -4.76 -18.67
C ILE A 43 -1.65 -5.24 -19.96
N ASP A 44 -1.16 -4.31 -20.78
CA ASP A 44 -0.43 -4.61 -22.01
C ASP A 44 1.05 -4.98 -21.77
N GLY A 45 1.49 -5.04 -20.51
CA GLY A 45 2.89 -5.27 -20.14
C GLY A 45 3.83 -4.12 -20.53
N GLY A 46 3.29 -2.98 -20.97
CA GLY A 46 4.04 -1.78 -21.30
C GLY A 46 4.44 -0.96 -20.08
N THR A 47 5.51 -0.18 -20.18
CA THR A 47 5.96 0.73 -19.08
C THR A 47 5.22 2.06 -19.06
N THR A 48 4.37 2.34 -20.05
CA THR A 48 3.59 3.58 -20.17
C THR A 48 2.17 3.32 -19.69
N PRO A 49 1.58 4.14 -18.79
CA PRO A 49 0.18 3.96 -18.38
C PRO A 49 -0.76 3.98 -19.59
N THR A 50 -1.66 3.01 -19.67
CA THR A 50 -2.78 2.93 -20.62
C THR A 50 -4.10 3.26 -19.91
N ALA A 51 -5.19 3.35 -20.67
CA ALA A 51 -6.54 3.50 -20.13
C ALA A 51 -6.98 2.35 -19.20
N GLU A 52 -6.23 1.23 -19.20
CA GLU A 52 -6.52 0.01 -18.44
C GLU A 52 -5.43 -0.27 -17.38
N SER A 53 -4.93 0.80 -16.74
CA SER A 53 -3.86 0.70 -15.74
C SER A 53 -4.40 0.46 -14.33
N ASN A 54 -3.67 -0.32 -13.56
CA ASN A 54 -3.95 -0.60 -12.16
C ASN A 54 -2.89 0.01 -11.26
N ALA A 55 -3.32 0.51 -10.11
CA ALA A 55 -2.44 0.99 -9.07
C ALA A 55 -2.76 0.27 -7.75
N SER A 56 -1.75 -0.13 -7.00
CA SER A 56 -1.90 -0.65 -5.65
C SER A 56 -1.05 0.15 -4.70
N ILE A 57 -1.60 0.52 -3.55
CA ILE A 57 -0.88 1.18 -2.48
C ILE A 57 -1.05 0.32 -1.23
N GLY A 58 0.06 -0.09 -0.64
CA GLY A 58 0.04 -0.83 0.62
C GLY A 58 1.09 -0.37 1.62
N PHE A 59 0.86 -0.78 2.86
CA PHE A 59 1.66 -0.48 4.03
C PHE A 59 2.09 -1.79 4.69
N SER A 60 3.25 -1.77 5.33
CA SER A 60 3.73 -2.86 6.15
C SER A 60 4.55 -2.33 7.33
N ASP A 61 4.32 -2.89 8.51
CA ASP A 61 5.27 -2.84 9.64
C ASP A 61 6.03 -4.17 9.78
N PHE A 62 5.96 -5.02 8.75
CA PHE A 62 6.50 -6.38 8.65
C PHE A 62 5.91 -7.42 9.62
N THR A 63 4.93 -7.02 10.43
CA THR A 63 4.07 -7.91 11.23
C THR A 63 2.66 -7.94 10.65
N ASN A 64 2.16 -6.77 10.29
CA ASN A 64 0.88 -6.47 9.70
C ASN A 64 1.12 -5.91 8.30
N ASN A 65 0.20 -6.22 7.39
CA ASN A 65 0.19 -5.68 6.04
C ASN A 65 -1.20 -5.13 5.73
N TYR A 66 -1.26 -4.11 4.89
CA TYR A 66 -2.51 -3.64 4.35
C TYR A 66 -2.30 -3.12 2.93
N CYS A 67 -3.23 -3.38 2.00
CA CYS A 67 -3.23 -2.71 0.71
C CYS A 67 -4.62 -2.42 0.20
N ILE A 68 -4.72 -1.37 -0.60
CA ILE A 68 -5.88 -1.04 -1.44
C ILE A 68 -5.39 -0.94 -2.87
N THR A 69 -6.22 -1.43 -3.78
CA THR A 69 -5.94 -1.45 -5.20
C THR A 69 -7.03 -0.70 -5.94
N HIS A 70 -6.63 0.04 -6.97
CA HIS A 70 -7.51 0.76 -7.86
C HIS A 70 -7.26 0.28 -9.28
N GLN A 71 -8.35 0.11 -10.03
CA GLN A 71 -8.34 -0.22 -11.44
C GLN A 71 -9.16 0.82 -12.18
N ASP A 72 -8.54 1.46 -13.17
CA ASP A 72 -9.26 2.27 -14.14
C ASP A 72 -9.53 1.39 -15.35
N GLU A 73 -10.80 1.12 -15.66
CA GLU A 73 -11.21 0.40 -16.87
C GLU A 73 -12.11 1.35 -17.66
N ASP A 74 -11.54 2.16 -18.56
CA ASP A 74 -12.31 2.94 -19.56
C ASP A 74 -13.47 3.76 -18.94
N ALA A 75 -13.22 4.43 -17.81
CA ALA A 75 -14.23 5.15 -17.02
C ALA A 75 -15.41 4.29 -16.50
N SER A 76 -15.33 2.96 -16.60
CA SER A 76 -16.19 2.03 -15.89
C SER A 76 -15.61 1.81 -14.49
N ALA A 77 -16.33 2.32 -13.50
CA ALA A 77 -15.90 2.30 -12.12
C ALA A 77 -16.02 0.88 -11.53
N LYS A 78 -15.04 0.01 -11.77
CA LYS A 78 -14.71 -1.05 -10.79
C LYS A 78 -13.76 -0.50 -9.73
N VAL A 79 -14.10 0.70 -9.27
CA VAL A 79 -13.40 1.45 -8.25
C VAL A 79 -13.91 0.89 -6.93
N ASP A 80 -13.05 0.15 -6.24
CA ASP A 80 -13.27 -0.27 -4.86
C ASP A 80 -14.29 -1.41 -4.63
N CYS A 81 -13.95 -2.64 -5.01
CA CYS A 81 -14.58 -3.84 -4.47
C CYS A 81 -13.72 -4.43 -3.34
N ASP A 82 -14.33 -5.14 -2.37
CA ASP A 82 -13.59 -5.76 -1.25
C ASP A 82 -12.44 -6.67 -1.70
N ALA A 83 -12.51 -7.24 -2.91
CA ALA A 83 -11.45 -8.04 -3.50
C ALA A 83 -10.15 -7.26 -3.79
N LEU A 84 -10.22 -5.93 -3.91
CA LEU A 84 -9.09 -5.02 -4.12
C LEU A 84 -8.36 -4.65 -2.82
N LYS A 85 -8.90 -5.05 -1.66
CA LYS A 85 -8.36 -4.79 -0.32
C LYS A 85 -7.70 -6.04 0.24
N SER A 86 -6.68 -5.87 1.07
CA SER A 86 -6.10 -6.98 1.82
C SER A 86 -5.49 -6.50 3.12
N ASN A 87 -5.64 -7.31 4.18
CA ASN A 87 -4.98 -7.15 5.47
C ASN A 87 -3.83 -8.15 5.70
N THR A 88 -3.44 -8.88 4.65
CA THR A 88 -2.35 -9.87 4.71
C THR A 88 -1.24 -9.59 3.71
N THR A 89 -1.51 -8.77 2.69
CA THR A 89 -0.60 -8.45 1.59
C THR A 89 -0.38 -6.94 1.50
N VAL A 90 0.77 -6.54 0.95
CA VAL A 90 1.16 -5.14 0.74
C VAL A 90 0.84 -4.65 -0.67
N LEU A 91 0.35 -5.56 -1.50
CA LEU A 91 0.03 -5.30 -2.89
C LEU A 91 -0.92 -6.38 -3.35
N ASN A 92 -2.00 -5.97 -4.01
CA ASN A 92 -2.81 -6.80 -4.88
C ASN A 92 -2.88 -6.11 -6.25
N LEU A 93 -2.88 -6.86 -7.34
CA LEU A 93 -3.25 -6.35 -8.66
C LEU A 93 -4.23 -7.33 -9.27
N MET A 94 -5.22 -6.80 -9.99
CA MET A 94 -6.23 -7.59 -10.68
C MET A 94 -6.08 -7.45 -12.20
N ASP A 95 -6.73 -8.30 -12.97
CA ASP A 95 -6.96 -8.09 -14.41
C ASP A 95 -8.30 -7.40 -14.68
N VAL A 96 -8.62 -7.11 -15.94
CA VAL A 96 -9.93 -6.53 -16.38
C VAL A 96 -11.14 -7.39 -15.99
N ALA A 97 -10.95 -8.70 -15.84
CA ALA A 97 -11.98 -9.63 -15.42
C ALA A 97 -12.09 -9.71 -13.87
N ALA A 98 -11.41 -8.82 -13.14
CA ALA A 98 -11.34 -8.76 -11.68
C ALA A 98 -10.75 -10.03 -11.03
N ASN A 99 -9.90 -10.77 -11.75
CA ASN A 99 -9.12 -11.86 -11.17
C ASN A 99 -7.86 -11.30 -10.54
N LEU A 100 -7.51 -11.79 -9.35
CA LEU A 100 -6.23 -11.51 -8.72
C LEU A 100 -5.08 -12.07 -9.56
N ILE A 101 -4.28 -11.19 -10.15
CA ILE A 101 -3.09 -11.55 -10.94
C ILE A 101 -1.82 -11.48 -10.11
N ARG A 102 -1.76 -10.57 -9.14
CA ARG A 102 -0.61 -10.38 -8.27
C ARG A 102 -1.04 -10.20 -6.83
N SER A 103 -0.27 -10.81 -5.94
CA SER A 103 -0.38 -10.58 -4.52
C SER A 103 0.99 -10.68 -3.90
N CYS A 104 1.44 -9.64 -3.20
CA CYS A 104 2.77 -9.64 -2.59
C CYS A 104 2.71 -9.39 -1.09
N THR A 105 3.58 -10.06 -0.34
CA THR A 105 3.91 -9.70 1.04
C THR A 105 5.25 -8.96 1.08
N ALA A 106 5.45 -8.13 2.10
CA ALA A 106 6.76 -7.51 2.36
C ALA A 106 7.44 -8.22 3.53
N GLY A 107 8.76 -8.39 3.42
CA GLY A 107 9.64 -8.81 4.50
C GLY A 107 10.86 -7.90 4.57
N THR A 108 11.53 -7.89 5.72
CA THR A 108 12.78 -7.14 5.88
C THR A 108 13.97 -7.95 5.40
N ILE A 109 14.93 -7.25 4.82
CA ILE A 109 16.29 -7.73 4.58
C ILE A 109 17.27 -6.64 5.06
N THR A 110 18.54 -6.98 5.15
CA THR A 110 19.58 -5.97 5.37
C THR A 110 19.51 -4.93 4.25
N ASP A 111 19.48 -3.64 4.61
CA ASP A 111 19.46 -2.51 3.68
C ASP A 111 18.23 -2.42 2.77
N GLY A 112 17.13 -3.15 3.06
CA GLY A 112 16.02 -3.18 2.12
C GLY A 112 14.76 -3.91 2.54
N VAL A 113 13.84 -3.96 1.58
CA VAL A 113 12.58 -4.71 1.65
C VAL A 113 12.56 -5.77 0.57
N ARG A 114 12.14 -6.98 0.95
CA ARG A 114 11.85 -8.08 0.03
C ARG A 114 10.36 -8.15 -0.23
N LEU A 115 9.97 -8.00 -1.48
CA LEU A 115 8.62 -8.28 -1.96
C LEU A 115 8.56 -9.76 -2.36
N THR A 116 7.61 -10.52 -1.81
CA THR A 116 7.39 -11.92 -2.15
C THR A 116 6.08 -12.05 -2.90
N ASN A 117 6.13 -12.35 -4.20
CA ASN A 117 4.96 -12.62 -5.02
C ASN A 117 4.43 -14.05 -4.75
N ASN A 118 3.16 -14.12 -4.39
CA ASN A 118 2.44 -15.33 -4.04
C ASN A 118 1.43 -15.77 -5.13
N ALA A 119 1.33 -15.05 -6.26
CA ALA A 119 0.32 -15.30 -7.30
C ALA A 119 0.93 -15.81 -8.62
N SER A 120 0.21 -16.73 -9.26
CA SER A 120 0.69 -17.62 -10.34
C SER A 120 0.74 -17.05 -11.75
N THR A 121 0.22 -15.84 -12.01
CA THR A 121 0.23 -15.28 -13.38
C THR A 121 1.60 -14.70 -13.74
N GLU A 122 1.84 -14.26 -14.99
CA GLU A 122 3.19 -13.94 -15.49
C GLU A 122 3.28 -12.56 -16.15
N GLN A 123 2.94 -11.49 -15.42
CA GLN A 123 3.25 -10.13 -15.87
C GLN A 123 4.16 -9.37 -14.90
N ALA A 124 5.05 -8.57 -15.48
CA ALA A 124 5.95 -7.68 -14.75
C ALA A 124 5.21 -6.39 -14.37
N PHE A 125 5.63 -5.74 -13.29
CA PHE A 125 5.10 -4.45 -12.86
C PHE A 125 6.18 -3.60 -12.21
N ASN A 126 5.94 -2.28 -12.15
CA ASN A 126 6.82 -1.37 -11.44
C ASN A 126 6.32 -1.18 -10.02
N ALA A 127 7.22 -1.23 -9.04
CA ALA A 127 6.94 -0.92 -7.65
C ALA A 127 7.93 0.11 -7.12
N THR A 128 7.40 1.15 -6.49
CA THR A 128 8.14 2.10 -5.68
C THR A 128 7.98 1.71 -4.22
N VAL A 129 9.10 1.48 -3.55
CA VAL A 129 9.14 1.13 -2.13
C VAL A 129 9.72 2.30 -1.35
N ILE A 130 8.91 2.87 -0.45
CA ILE A 130 9.32 3.89 0.51
C ILE A 130 9.58 3.18 1.83
N MET A 131 10.83 3.18 2.28
CA MET A 131 11.29 2.49 3.48
C MET A 131 11.48 3.48 4.62
N PHE A 132 11.05 3.09 5.81
CA PHE A 132 11.22 3.87 7.04
C PHE A 132 12.08 3.06 8.02
N GLY A 133 13.08 3.68 8.63
CA GLY A 133 14.05 3.02 9.49
C GLY A 133 14.66 3.95 10.54
N GLY A 134 15.76 3.49 11.12
CA GLY A 134 16.48 4.21 12.17
C GLY A 134 16.12 3.75 13.59
N ALA A 135 17.08 3.88 14.51
CA ALA A 135 16.98 3.32 15.86
C ALA A 135 15.78 3.88 16.66
N ASP A 136 15.48 5.15 16.46
CA ASP A 136 14.48 5.88 17.25
C ASP A 136 13.07 5.83 16.66
N LEU A 137 12.91 5.25 15.46
CA LEU A 137 11.59 5.10 14.83
C LEU A 137 10.77 4.02 15.54
N ALA A 138 9.59 4.39 16.03
CA ALA A 138 8.51 3.47 16.42
C ALA A 138 7.44 3.44 15.32
N VAL A 139 6.94 2.26 14.99
CA VAL A 139 5.96 2.03 13.92
C VAL A 139 4.79 1.24 14.49
N ASP A 140 3.58 1.58 14.05
CA ASP A 140 2.36 0.86 14.37
C ASP A 140 1.42 0.94 13.17
N LEU A 141 1.07 -0.19 12.57
CA LEU A 141 0.09 -0.28 11.50
C LEU A 141 -1.20 -0.90 12.03
N ARG A 142 -2.31 -0.15 11.99
CA ARG A 142 -3.63 -0.60 12.45
C ARG A 142 -4.70 -0.38 11.40
N SER A 143 -5.64 -1.33 11.32
CA SER A 143 -6.91 -1.15 10.61
C SER A 143 -8.04 -0.95 11.63
N SER A 144 -8.87 0.08 11.43
CA SER A 144 -10.06 0.31 12.26
C SER A 144 -11.27 0.49 11.35
N ALA A 145 -12.36 -0.22 11.66
CA ALA A 145 -13.64 -0.03 10.98
C ALA A 145 -14.32 1.23 11.53
N ILE A 146 -14.72 2.13 10.64
CA ILE A 146 -15.54 3.29 10.99
C ILE A 146 -17.00 2.89 10.76
N ASN A 147 -17.80 2.80 11.82
CA ASN A 147 -19.20 2.44 11.71
C ASN A 147 -20.04 3.69 11.34
N SER A 148 -20.80 3.58 10.26
CA SER A 148 -21.45 4.66 9.50
C SER A 148 -22.59 5.43 10.17
N SER A 149 -22.78 5.33 11.49
CA SER A 149 -23.86 6.08 12.17
C SER A 149 -23.47 7.52 12.53
N GLN A 150 -22.38 8.05 11.97
CA GLN A 150 -21.82 9.36 12.32
C GLN A 150 -21.39 10.11 11.06
N ASP A 151 -22.26 10.97 10.55
CA ASP A 151 -21.79 12.12 9.78
C ASP A 151 -20.86 12.93 10.68
N GLY A 152 -19.59 13.05 10.29
CA GLY A 152 -18.63 13.97 10.90
C GLY A 152 -17.77 13.36 12.01
N THR A 153 -16.49 13.15 11.68
CA THR A 153 -15.35 12.92 12.60
C THR A 153 -15.30 11.54 13.27
N ALA A 154 -14.38 10.69 12.80
CA ALA A 154 -13.94 9.48 13.50
C ALA A 154 -12.69 9.79 14.34
N SER A 155 -12.71 9.45 15.63
CA SER A 155 -11.53 9.54 16.50
C SER A 155 -10.78 8.21 16.51
N ILE A 156 -9.57 8.18 15.98
CA ILE A 156 -8.69 7.00 16.05
C ILE A 156 -7.83 7.12 17.31
N THR A 157 -8.20 6.39 18.35
CA THR A 157 -7.41 6.31 19.59
C THR A 157 -6.26 5.33 19.38
N HIS A 158 -5.02 5.83 19.33
CA HIS A 158 -3.82 4.99 19.32
C HIS A 158 -3.23 4.88 20.73
N SER A 159 -2.72 3.72 21.10
CA SER A 159 -1.96 3.50 22.34
C SER A 159 -0.55 3.08 21.95
N GLY A 160 0.47 3.85 22.34
CA GLY A 160 1.87 3.57 21.97
C GLY A 160 2.74 4.80 21.73
N PHE A 161 2.13 5.96 21.47
CA PHE A 161 2.85 7.24 21.36
C PHE A 161 2.60 8.08 22.60
N THR A 162 3.48 7.97 23.60
CA THR A 162 3.41 8.69 24.88
C THR A 162 3.88 10.14 24.82
N ASP A 163 4.41 10.57 23.66
CA ASP A 163 5.26 11.74 23.55
C ASP A 163 4.70 12.65 22.46
N GLY A 164 4.34 13.87 22.82
CA GLY A 164 3.66 14.84 21.96
C GLY A 164 4.56 15.54 20.94
N ASN A 165 5.53 14.86 20.33
CA ASN A 165 6.39 15.46 19.31
C ASN A 165 6.51 14.56 18.08
N ASP A 166 6.11 15.11 16.92
CA ASP A 166 6.38 14.65 15.56
C ASP A 166 5.82 13.29 15.16
N LYS A 167 4.49 13.22 15.07
CA LYS A 167 3.79 12.07 14.48
C LYS A 167 3.51 12.33 13.01
N LEU A 168 4.03 11.48 12.14
CA LEU A 168 3.60 11.41 10.74
C LEU A 168 2.56 10.29 10.62
N ILE A 169 1.30 10.67 10.38
CA ILE A 169 0.20 9.71 10.23
C ILE A 169 -0.16 9.63 8.76
N PHE A 170 -0.11 8.42 8.20
CA PHE A 170 -0.68 8.08 6.90
C PHE A 170 -1.98 7.31 7.13
N PHE A 171 -3.04 7.68 6.41
CA PHE A 171 -4.27 6.92 6.39
C PHE A 171 -4.78 6.76 4.96
N ILE A 172 -5.34 5.58 4.69
CA ILE A 172 -6.20 5.36 3.53
C ILE A 172 -7.54 4.90 4.08
N GLY A 173 -8.59 5.65 3.77
CA GLY A 173 -9.96 5.31 4.11
C GLY A 173 -10.75 4.98 2.84
N THR A 174 -11.57 3.93 2.92
CA THR A 174 -12.60 3.61 1.93
C THR A 174 -13.95 3.67 2.62
N ASP A 175 -14.91 4.41 2.08
CA ASP A 175 -16.29 4.40 2.62
C ASP A 175 -16.93 3.01 2.38
N ILE A 176 -17.48 2.39 3.43
CA ILE A 176 -18.21 1.11 3.36
C ILE A 176 -19.72 1.36 3.24
N SER A 177 -20.19 2.60 3.48
CA SER A 177 -21.61 2.94 3.57
C SER A 177 -22.08 3.86 2.45
N GLY A 178 -22.34 3.26 1.29
CA GLY A 178 -23.07 3.95 0.23
C GLY A 178 -22.39 3.78 -1.13
N GLU A 179 -22.52 2.58 -1.69
CA GLU A 179 -22.75 2.44 -3.13
C GLU A 179 -24.05 3.18 -3.49
N ASP A 180 -24.02 4.51 -3.43
CA ASP A 180 -25.09 5.32 -3.97
C ASP A 180 -25.02 5.20 -5.49
N SER A 181 -26.07 4.64 -6.06
CA SER A 181 -26.28 4.44 -7.49
C SER A 181 -26.38 5.76 -8.27
N ALA A 182 -26.06 6.90 -7.63
CA ALA A 182 -26.05 8.24 -8.17
C ALA A 182 -24.76 9.06 -7.93
N SER A 183 -23.73 8.54 -7.23
CA SER A 183 -22.51 9.33 -6.93
C SER A 183 -21.40 9.14 -7.99
N THR A 184 -21.00 10.22 -8.65
CA THR A 184 -19.88 10.25 -9.63
C THR A 184 -18.52 10.54 -8.96
N GLY A 185 -18.35 10.27 -7.66
CA GLY A 185 -17.20 10.70 -6.87
C GLY A 185 -16.36 9.55 -6.30
N ILE A 186 -15.05 9.73 -6.31
CA ILE A 186 -14.05 8.84 -5.68
C ILE A 186 -14.22 8.92 -4.15
N ASN A 187 -14.68 7.84 -3.51
CA ASN A 187 -14.89 7.75 -2.05
C ASN A 187 -13.65 7.26 -1.27
N ASN A 188 -12.47 7.28 -1.90
CA ASN A 188 -11.20 6.98 -1.25
C ASN A 188 -10.56 8.28 -0.77
N SER A 189 -10.32 8.38 0.54
CA SER A 189 -9.60 9.52 1.12
C SER A 189 -8.18 9.13 1.46
N PHE A 190 -7.24 9.95 0.98
CA PHE A 190 -5.84 9.88 1.32
C PHE A 190 -5.50 11.14 2.10
N GLY A 191 -4.82 10.99 3.22
CA GLY A 191 -4.33 12.14 3.95
C GLY A 191 -3.06 11.85 4.71
N VAL A 192 -2.35 12.94 4.94
CA VAL A 192 -1.17 13.01 5.78
C VAL A 192 -1.45 14.09 6.80
N CYS A 193 -1.27 13.78 8.08
CA CYS A 193 -1.27 14.81 9.11
C CYS A 193 -0.01 14.72 9.96
N HIS A 194 0.41 15.88 10.44
CA HIS A 194 1.46 16.07 11.43
C HIS A 194 0.79 16.64 12.68
N ALA A 195 1.04 16.00 13.82
CA ALA A 195 0.53 16.41 15.13
C ALA A 195 1.69 16.72 16.08
#